data_AF-A0A7S1L499-F1
#
_entry.id   AF-A0A7S1L499-F1
#
_cell.length_a   1.000
_cell.length_b   1.000
_cell.length_c   1.000
_cell.angle_alpha   90.00
_cell.angle_beta   90.00
_cell.angle_gamma   90.00
#
_symmetry.space_group_name_H-M   'P 1'
#
loop_
_entity.id
_entity.type
_entity.pdbx_description
1 polymer ?
#
loop_
_entity_poly.entity_id
_entity_poly.type
_entity_poly.pdbx_seq_one_letter_code
_entity_poly.pdbx_strand_id
1 'polypeptide(L)'
;DFQTALGNMPESQRQRVLREPLRKRARFLSFVHRVAAKGPVYENCTILDPDGQVLCTVNSKKLAWYVRNELGDYVEGRTDTVMLRFEPRGRFGIPFGIPA
;
A
#
# COMPACT_ATOMS: atom_id res chain seq x y z
N ASP A 1 -21.30 -18.69 -11.34
CA ASP A 1 -20.98 -20.13 -11.21
C ASP A 1 -19.74 -20.32 -10.33
N PHE A 2 -19.69 -21.38 -9.51
CA PHE A 2 -18.56 -21.66 -8.60
C PHE A 2 -17.26 -21.95 -9.37
N GLN A 3 -17.35 -22.69 -10.48
CA GLN A 3 -16.18 -23.06 -11.27
C GLN A 3 -15.57 -21.84 -11.96
N THR A 4 -16.41 -20.97 -12.53
CA THR A 4 -15.97 -19.71 -13.14
C THR A 4 -15.28 -18.81 -12.12
N ALA A 5 -15.85 -18.68 -10.91
CA ALA A 5 -15.25 -17.86 -9.88
C ALA A 5 -13.89 -18.39 -9.42
N LEU A 6 -13.75 -19.72 -9.25
CA LEU A 6 -12.47 -20.36 -8.92
C LEU A 6 -11.42 -20.15 -10.02
N GLY A 7 -11.83 -20.23 -11.29
CA GLY A 7 -10.97 -20.01 -12.46
C GLY A 7 -10.42 -18.59 -12.60
N ASN A 8 -11.07 -17.59 -11.99
CA ASN A 8 -10.62 -16.20 -12.04
C ASN A 8 -9.65 -15.81 -10.90
N MET A 9 -9.35 -16.73 -9.97
CA MET A 9 -8.48 -16.45 -8.81
C MET A 9 -7.03 -16.82 -9.07
N PRO A 10 -6.05 -16.23 -8.36
CA PRO A 10 -4.68 -16.72 -8.34
C PRO A 10 -4.58 -18.12 -7.69
N GLU A 11 -3.62 -18.92 -8.14
CA GLU A 11 -3.49 -20.34 -7.76
C GLU A 11 -3.37 -20.56 -6.25
N SER A 12 -2.64 -19.69 -5.55
CA SER A 12 -2.51 -19.72 -4.09
C SER A 12 -3.86 -19.59 -3.37
N GLN A 13 -4.78 -18.78 -3.90
CA GLN A 13 -6.12 -18.65 -3.36
C GLN A 13 -7.00 -19.84 -3.73
N ARG A 14 -6.87 -20.39 -4.95
CA ARG A 14 -7.59 -21.60 -5.37
C ARG A 14 -7.28 -22.79 -4.46
N GLN A 15 -6.01 -23.01 -4.16
CA GLN A 15 -5.59 -24.11 -3.28
C GLN A 15 -6.20 -23.99 -1.88
N ARG A 16 -6.32 -22.77 -1.34
CA ARG A 16 -6.99 -22.53 -0.05
C ARG A 16 -8.47 -22.87 -0.09
N VAL A 17 -9.18 -22.46 -1.15
CA VAL A 17 -10.60 -22.81 -1.33
C VAL A 17 -10.78 -24.32 -1.49
N LEU A 18 -9.87 -25.00 -2.19
CA LEU A 18 -9.93 -26.45 -2.39
C LEU A 18 -9.62 -27.26 -1.13
N ARG A 19 -8.84 -26.72 -0.18
CA ARG A 19 -8.61 -27.35 1.13
C ARG A 19 -9.86 -27.38 2.02
N GLU A 20 -10.83 -26.49 1.77
CA GLU A 20 -12.06 -26.47 2.54
C GLU A 20 -12.99 -27.66 2.18
N PRO A 21 -13.74 -28.21 3.16
CA PRO A 21 -14.77 -29.21 2.92
C PRO A 21 -15.80 -28.72 1.90
N LEU A 22 -16.31 -29.60 1.02
CA LEU A 22 -17.21 -29.24 -0.09
C LEU A 22 -18.36 -28.32 0.32
N ARG A 23 -19.03 -28.63 1.44
CA ARG A 23 -20.16 -27.84 2.00
C ARG A 23 -19.80 -26.40 2.38
N LYS A 24 -18.52 -26.10 2.65
CA LYS A 24 -18.04 -24.77 3.04
C LYS A 24 -17.45 -23.97 1.89
N ARG A 25 -17.06 -24.63 0.78
CA ARG A 25 -16.34 -23.98 -0.32
C ARG A 25 -17.07 -22.78 -0.89
N ALA A 26 -18.38 -22.89 -1.14
CA ALA A 26 -19.18 -21.77 -1.65
C ALA A 26 -19.20 -20.57 -0.68
N ARG A 27 -19.44 -20.82 0.62
CA ARG A 27 -19.43 -19.76 1.65
C ARG A 27 -18.05 -19.13 1.80
N PHE A 28 -16.99 -19.94 1.79
CA PHE A 28 -15.61 -19.48 1.89
C PHE A 28 -15.23 -18.61 0.69
N LEU A 29 -15.62 -19.02 -0.51
CA LEU A 29 -15.43 -18.27 -1.74
C LEU A 29 -16.10 -16.89 -1.68
N SER A 30 -17.36 -16.82 -1.23
CA SER A 30 -18.08 -15.55 -1.02
C SER A 30 -17.40 -14.68 0.04
N PHE A 31 -16.89 -15.28 1.10
CA PHE A 31 -16.14 -14.56 2.14
C PHE A 31 -14.84 -13.97 1.58
N VAL A 32 -14.04 -14.76 0.86
CA VAL A 32 -12.79 -14.33 0.24
C VAL A 32 -13.06 -13.21 -0.76
N HIS A 33 -14.07 -13.35 -1.62
CA HIS A 33 -14.42 -12.29 -2.59
C HIS A 33 -14.76 -10.95 -1.93
N ARG A 34 -15.40 -10.98 -0.75
CA ARG A 34 -15.78 -9.78 0.00
C ARG A 34 -14.63 -9.18 0.81
N VAL A 35 -13.80 -10.02 1.43
CA VAL A 35 -12.86 -9.59 2.48
C VAL A 35 -11.41 -9.55 2.00
N ALA A 36 -11.05 -10.37 1.02
CA ALA A 36 -9.68 -10.39 0.53
C ALA A 36 -9.34 -9.08 -0.20
N ALA A 37 -8.10 -8.64 -0.02
CA ALA A 37 -7.56 -7.53 -0.78
C ALA A 37 -7.62 -7.86 -2.28
N LYS A 38 -8.22 -6.96 -3.06
CA LYS A 38 -8.42 -7.12 -4.51
C LYS A 38 -7.17 -6.73 -5.33
N GLY A 39 -6.07 -6.40 -4.65
CA GLY A 39 -4.81 -5.94 -5.24
C GLY A 39 -3.67 -6.04 -4.23
N PRO A 40 -2.44 -5.62 -4.60
CA PRO A 40 -1.31 -5.58 -3.67
C PRO A 40 -1.68 -4.73 -2.44
N VAL A 41 -1.51 -5.29 -1.25
CA VAL A 41 -1.87 -4.64 0.02
C VAL A 41 -1.01 -3.39 0.26
N TYR A 42 0.20 -3.39 -0.28
CA TYR A 42 1.17 -2.32 -0.18
C TYR A 42 1.66 -1.98 -1.59
N GLU A 43 1.28 -0.81 -2.05
CA GLU A 43 2.01 -0.10 -3.10
C GLU A 43 3.17 0.58 -2.36
N ASN A 44 4.42 0.28 -2.75
CA ASN A 44 5.63 0.72 -2.02
C ASN A 44 5.90 2.22 -2.23
N CYS A 45 4.89 3.06 -1.99
CA CYS A 45 5.04 4.49 -2.18
C CYS A 45 5.92 5.09 -1.07
N THR A 46 6.73 6.08 -1.40
CA THR A 46 7.74 6.65 -0.51
C THR A 46 7.43 8.11 -0.23
N ILE A 47 7.54 8.53 1.03
CA ILE A 47 7.49 9.94 1.41
C ILE A 47 8.92 10.44 1.66
N LEU A 48 9.28 11.53 1.00
CA LEU A 48 10.54 12.24 1.16
C LEU A 48 10.33 13.53 1.98
N ASP A 49 11.37 13.95 2.69
CA ASP A 49 11.46 15.31 3.24
C ASP A 49 11.88 16.33 2.15
N PRO A 50 11.91 17.63 2.46
CA PRO A 50 12.37 18.66 1.53
C PRO A 50 13.85 18.55 1.13
N ASP A 51 14.68 17.88 1.94
CA ASP A 51 16.09 17.58 1.68
C ASP A 51 16.29 16.30 0.84
N GLY A 52 15.22 15.58 0.50
CA GLY A 52 15.24 14.31 -0.25
C GLY A 52 15.47 13.05 0.60
N GLN A 53 15.44 13.14 1.94
CA GLN A 53 15.55 11.98 2.83
C GLN A 53 14.26 11.16 2.86
N VAL A 54 14.38 9.83 2.75
CA VAL A 54 13.23 8.91 2.88
C VAL A 54 12.77 8.85 4.34
N LEU A 55 11.51 9.19 4.57
CA LEU A 55 10.89 9.17 5.90
C LEU A 55 10.18 7.83 6.16
N CYS A 56 9.27 7.44 5.26
CA CYS A 56 8.50 6.21 5.41
C CYS A 56 7.93 5.71 4.08
N THR A 57 7.54 4.43 4.07
CA THR A 57 6.76 3.84 2.99
C THR A 57 5.28 3.80 3.35
N VAL A 58 4.42 4.24 2.43
CA VAL A 58 2.97 4.38 2.63
C VAL A 58 2.21 3.84 1.42
N ASN A 59 0.90 3.64 1.58
CA ASN A 59 0.01 3.26 0.48
C ASN A 59 -0.34 4.50 -0.39
N SER A 60 -0.59 4.31 -1.68
CA SER A 60 -0.97 5.38 -2.63
C SER A 60 -2.14 6.23 -2.18
N LYS A 61 -3.13 5.64 -1.48
CA LYS A 61 -4.27 6.42 -0.94
C LYS A 61 -3.83 7.50 0.04
N LYS A 62 -2.82 7.21 0.88
CA LYS A 62 -2.25 8.21 1.77
C LYS A 62 -1.45 9.22 0.97
N LEU A 63 -0.67 8.76 0.00
CA LEU A 63 0.11 9.63 -0.88
C LEU A 63 -0.78 10.69 -1.58
N ALA A 64 -1.89 10.25 -2.17
CA ALA A 64 -2.89 11.12 -2.79
C ALA A 64 -3.53 12.09 -1.79
N TRP A 65 -3.69 11.69 -0.53
CA TRP A 65 -4.18 12.59 0.52
C TRP A 65 -3.15 13.70 0.81
N TYR A 66 -1.85 13.41 0.89
CA TYR A 66 -0.82 14.44 1.10
C TYR A 66 -0.83 15.49 -0.01
N VAL A 67 -0.94 15.07 -1.27
CA VAL A 67 -0.97 16.00 -2.41
C VAL A 67 -2.28 16.80 -2.44
N ARG A 68 -3.42 16.15 -2.18
CA ARG A 68 -4.72 16.83 -2.15
C ARG A 68 -4.83 17.88 -1.05
N ASN A 69 -4.16 17.68 0.09
CA ASN A 69 -4.14 18.65 1.20
C ASN A 69 -2.96 19.63 1.09
N GLU A 70 -2.26 19.68 -0.05
CA GLU A 70 -1.14 20.59 -0.30
C GLU A 70 0.01 20.45 0.72
N LEU A 71 0.15 19.26 1.29
CA LEU A 71 1.20 18.92 2.27
C LEU A 71 2.50 18.48 1.60
N GLY A 72 2.44 18.10 0.32
CA GLY A 72 3.57 17.64 -0.47
C GLY A 72 3.20 17.54 -1.95
N ASP A 73 4.22 17.44 -2.79
CA ASP A 73 4.09 17.32 -4.24
C ASP A 73 4.71 16.00 -4.73
N TYR A 74 4.22 15.47 -5.84
CA TYR A 74 4.85 14.32 -6.47
C TYR A 74 6.25 14.67 -6.95
N VAL A 75 7.22 13.78 -6.75
CA VAL A 75 8.55 13.94 -7.30
C VAL A 75 8.49 13.73 -8.81
N GLU A 76 9.14 14.62 -9.56
CA GLU A 76 9.16 14.57 -11.02
C GLU A 76 9.66 13.18 -11.50
N GLY A 77 8.84 12.51 -12.31
CA GLY A 77 9.13 11.17 -12.82
C GLY A 77 8.72 9.99 -11.93
N ARG A 78 8.14 10.21 -10.73
CA ARG A 78 7.66 9.12 -9.87
C ARG A 78 6.27 9.41 -9.29
N THR A 79 5.27 8.64 -9.73
CA THR A 79 3.90 8.67 -9.16
C THR A 79 3.83 8.09 -7.75
N ASP A 80 4.84 7.32 -7.36
CA ASP A 80 4.85 6.57 -6.11
C ASP A 80 5.67 7.30 -5.05
N THR A 81 6.13 8.52 -5.32
CA THR A 81 6.98 9.29 -4.40
C THR A 81 6.44 10.69 -4.23
N VAL A 82 6.21 11.10 -2.99
CA VAL A 82 5.80 12.47 -2.64
C VAL A 82 6.84 13.10 -1.73
N MET A 83 7.19 14.34 -2.05
CA MET A 83 8.08 15.18 -1.26
C MET A 83 7.24 16.14 -0.43
N LEU A 84 7.42 16.13 0.89
CA LEU A 84 6.71 17.05 1.78
C LEU A 84 7.22 18.48 1.58
N ARG A 85 6.32 19.45 1.72
CA ARG A 85 6.66 20.88 1.70
C ARG A 85 7.22 21.39 3.04
N PHE A 86 7.17 20.56 4.07
CA PHE A 86 7.60 20.90 5.41
C PHE A 86 8.50 19.81 5.96
N GLU A 87 9.39 20.21 6.85
CA GLU A 87 10.25 19.31 7.58
C GLU A 87 9.48 18.75 8.78
N PRO A 88 9.23 17.43 8.87
CA PRO A 88 8.53 16.87 10.01
C PRO A 88 9.41 17.00 11.26
N ARG A 89 8.83 17.59 12.32
CA ARG A 89 9.52 17.73 13.61
C ARG A 89 9.80 16.35 14.21
N GLY A 90 11.05 16.12 14.62
CA GLY A 90 11.47 14.89 15.27
C GLY A 90 12.26 13.94 14.39
N ARG A 91 13.29 14.45 13.67
CA ARG A 91 14.36 13.59 13.14
C ARG A 91 15.00 12.84 14.33
N PHE A 92 14.53 11.63 14.62
CA PHE A 92 15.23 10.72 15.52
C PHE A 92 16.50 10.26 14.80
N GLY A 93 17.58 11.04 14.90
CA GLY A 93 18.89 10.59 14.41
C GLY A 93 19.96 11.65 14.18
N ILE A 94 19.64 12.94 14.05
CA ILE A 94 20.67 13.98 13.92
C ILE A 94 20.41 15.14 14.88
N PRO A 95 21.29 15.43 15.84
CA PRO A 95 21.20 16.67 16.59
C PRO A 95 21.40 17.84 15.63
N PHE A 96 20.54 18.85 15.76
CA PHE A 96 20.62 20.12 15.05
C PHE A 96 22.06 20.68 15.05
N GLY A 97 22.64 20.85 13.87
CA GLY A 97 23.76 21.77 13.64
C GLY A 97 25.15 21.33 14.11
N ILE A 98 25.80 20.44 13.35
CA ILE A 98 27.27 20.43 13.29
C ILE A 98 27.66 21.04 11.94
N PRO A 99 28.11 22.30 11.88
CA PRO A 99 28.77 22.80 10.68
C PRO A 99 30.10 22.04 10.50
N ALA A 100 30.40 21.67 9.25
CA ALA A 100 31.72 21.20 8.85
C ALA A 100 32.76 22.34 8.92
#